data_AF-A0A9D8FLY7-F1
#
_entry.id   AF-A0A9D8FLY7-F1
#
_cell.length_a   1.000
_cell.length_b   1.000
_cell.length_c   1.000
_cell.angle_alpha   90.00
_cell.angle_beta   90.00
_cell.angle_gamma   90.00
#
_symmetry.space_group_name_H-M   'P 1'
#
loop_
_entity.id
_entity.type
_entity.pdbx_description
1 polymer ?
#
loop_
_entity_poly.entity_id
_entity_poly.type
_entity_poly.pdbx_seq_one_letter_code
_entity_poly.pdbx_strand_id
1 'polypeptide(L)'
;MKNIFKIKTRTAFISYLILDLICVGMGMGVPIFCILFGFLVGWYNARTMPSSSKTLSQTMKKFLLYATTTSAFTFAVMTILWGRWAAILFNSNTDYTNLGIPMILFDPKASFIGWLVLMIFISPFLQLLTTLFASIVTMVRQAKYDSKLPMDDEN
;
A
#
# COMPACT_ATOMS: atom_id res chain seq x y z
N MET A 1 23.88 -2.44 15.61
CA MET A 1 23.02 -1.62 14.72
C MET A 1 21.69 -1.27 15.42
N LYS A 2 21.72 -0.51 16.52
CA LYS A 2 20.52 -0.31 17.39
C LYS A 2 19.83 1.06 17.28
N ASN A 3 20.40 2.03 16.55
CA ASN A 3 19.96 3.44 16.70
C ASN A 3 19.41 4.11 15.43
N ILE A 4 19.26 3.43 14.29
CA ILE A 4 18.80 4.06 13.04
C ILE A 4 17.27 3.97 12.85
N PHE A 5 16.58 3.09 13.60
CA PHE A 5 15.14 2.83 13.44
C PHE A 5 14.26 3.40 14.56
N LYS A 6 14.63 4.55 15.14
CA LYS A 6 13.73 5.34 16.00
C LYS A 6 13.00 6.43 15.19
N ILE A 7 12.50 6.07 14.01
CA ILE A 7 11.59 6.97 13.29
C ILE A 7 10.27 6.96 14.05
N LYS A 8 9.82 8.13 14.52
CA LYS A 8 8.47 8.25 15.09
C LYS A 8 7.48 7.79 14.03
N THR A 9 6.55 6.90 14.38
CA THR A 9 5.50 6.38 13.49
C THR A 9 4.78 7.50 12.72
N ARG A 10 4.66 8.69 13.33
CA ARG A 10 4.10 9.90 12.72
C ARG A 10 4.95 10.47 11.57
N THR A 11 6.27 10.46 11.71
CA THR A 11 7.21 10.94 10.68
C THR A 11 7.27 9.97 9.50
N ALA A 12 7.26 8.65 9.76
CA ALA A 12 7.14 7.63 8.71
C ALA A 12 5.85 7.79 7.90
N PHE A 13 4.75 8.13 8.57
CA PHE A 13 3.45 8.36 7.94
C PHE A 13 3.41 9.64 7.11
N ILE A 14 4.11 10.71 7.53
CA ILE A 14 4.20 11.96 6.76
C ILE A 14 5.10 11.79 5.54
N SER A 15 6.26 11.14 5.68
CA SER A 15 7.11 10.82 4.52
C SER A 15 6.38 9.92 3.53
N TYR A 16 5.51 9.03 4.02
CA TYR A 16 4.61 8.21 3.21
C TYR A 16 3.68 9.07 2.34
N LEU A 17 2.98 10.05 2.92
CA LEU A 17 2.06 10.91 2.17
C LEU A 17 2.74 11.71 1.05
N ILE A 18 3.97 12.16 1.30
CA ILE A 18 4.73 12.97 0.34
C ILE A 18 5.26 12.11 -0.81
N LEU A 19 5.83 10.94 -0.50
CA LEU A 19 6.32 10.00 -1.52
C LEU A 19 5.18 9.46 -2.38
N ASP A 20 4.05 9.12 -1.77
CA ASP A 20 2.86 8.65 -2.49
C ASP A 20 2.40 9.72 -3.49
N LEU A 21 2.26 10.98 -3.07
CA LEU A 21 1.88 12.10 -3.94
C LEU A 21 2.80 12.28 -5.16
N ILE A 22 4.12 12.20 -4.96
CA ILE A 22 5.12 12.30 -6.04
C ILE A 22 5.00 11.10 -7.00
N CYS A 23 4.81 9.90 -6.45
CA CYS A 23 4.68 8.67 -7.22
C CYS A 23 3.39 8.64 -8.05
N VAL A 24 2.27 9.13 -7.50
CA VAL A 24 1.01 9.25 -8.24
C VAL A 24 1.15 10.22 -9.43
N GLY A 25 1.89 11.31 -9.25
CA GLY A 25 2.13 12.30 -10.30
C GLY A 25 2.94 11.79 -11.51
N MET A 26 3.74 10.73 -11.34
CA MET A 26 4.59 10.20 -12.42
C MET A 26 3.91 9.17 -13.34
N GLY A 27 2.63 8.86 -13.13
CA GLY A 27 1.83 8.08 -14.07
C GLY A 27 2.11 6.58 -14.10
N MET A 28 3.36 6.11 -14.24
CA MET A 28 3.66 4.68 -14.41
C MET A 28 4.14 3.96 -13.14
N GLY A 29 4.61 4.71 -12.13
CA GLY A 29 5.13 4.13 -10.89
C GLY A 29 4.04 3.69 -9.90
N VAL A 30 2.83 4.21 -10.04
CA VAL A 30 1.76 4.12 -9.03
C VAL A 30 1.49 2.69 -8.54
N PRO A 31 1.32 1.67 -9.40
CA PRO A 31 0.99 0.33 -8.94
C PRO A 31 2.18 -0.35 -8.25
N ILE A 32 3.39 -0.14 -8.77
CA ILE A 32 4.64 -0.69 -8.22
C ILE A 32 4.91 -0.08 -6.84
N PHE A 33 4.71 1.22 -6.72
CA PHE A 33 4.85 1.95 -5.47
C PHE A 33 3.78 1.55 -4.46
N CYS A 34 2.51 1.39 -4.85
CA CYS A 34 1.47 0.85 -3.98
C CYS A 34 1.84 -0.53 -3.38
N ILE A 35 2.44 -1.41 -4.19
CA ILE A 35 2.93 -2.73 -3.74
C ILE A 35 4.10 -2.59 -2.77
N LEU A 36 5.14 -1.84 -3.15
CA LEU A 36 6.34 -1.66 -2.33
C LEU A 36 6.02 -0.95 -1.01
N PHE A 37 5.17 0.06 -1.06
CA PHE A 37 4.75 0.83 0.11
C PHE A 37 3.82 0.02 1.02
N GLY A 38 2.85 -0.71 0.46
CA GLY A 38 2.02 -1.61 1.26
C GLY A 38 2.89 -2.60 2.04
N PHE A 39 3.91 -3.17 1.38
CA PHE A 39 4.86 -4.05 2.04
C PHE A 39 5.61 -3.37 3.21
N LEU A 40 6.17 -2.18 3.01
CA LEU A 40 6.90 -1.45 4.05
C LEU A 40 6.02 -1.10 5.25
N VAL A 41 4.79 -0.65 4.99
CA VAL A 41 3.81 -0.31 6.04
C VAL A 41 3.46 -1.55 6.86
N GLY A 42 3.19 -2.69 6.20
CA GLY A 42 2.87 -3.93 6.89
C GLY A 42 4.02 -4.45 7.75
N TRP A 43 5.25 -4.43 7.21
CA TRP A 43 6.45 -4.81 7.95
C TRP A 43 6.69 -3.93 9.17
N TYR A 44 6.60 -2.60 9.01
CA TYR A 44 6.84 -1.66 10.12
C TYR A 44 5.79 -1.79 11.23
N ASN A 45 4.51 -1.91 10.87
CA ASN A 45 3.43 -2.08 11.85
C ASN A 45 3.54 -3.38 12.63
N ALA A 46 3.84 -4.51 11.96
CA ALA A 46 4.03 -5.78 12.64
C ALA A 46 5.28 -5.76 13.54
N ARG A 47 6.38 -5.16 13.07
CA ARG A 47 7.64 -5.11 13.82
C ARG A 47 7.55 -4.29 15.11
N THR A 48 6.70 -3.26 15.13
CA THR A 48 6.58 -2.34 16.28
C THR A 48 5.55 -2.79 17.31
N MET A 49 4.73 -3.81 17.01
CA MET A 49 3.79 -4.36 17.99
C MET A 49 4.52 -5.26 18.99
N PRO A 50 4.36 -5.05 20.30
CA PRO A 50 4.92 -5.95 21.31
C PRO A 50 4.29 -7.35 21.18
N SER A 51 5.12 -8.41 21.19
CA SER A 51 4.68 -9.82 21.24
C SER A 51 3.87 -10.18 22.52
N SER A 52 3.75 -9.24 23.46
CA SER A 52 3.11 -9.46 24.76
C SER A 52 1.59 -9.64 24.67
N SER A 53 1.14 -10.86 24.97
CA SER A 53 -0.18 -11.31 25.44
C SER A 53 -1.47 -10.79 24.79
N LYS A 54 -1.41 -10.11 23.65
CA LYS A 54 -2.63 -9.73 22.90
C LYS A 54 -3.12 -10.91 22.09
N THR A 55 -4.42 -11.21 22.21
CA THR A 55 -5.09 -12.24 21.41
C THR A 55 -4.81 -12.01 19.93
N LEU A 56 -4.44 -13.06 19.18
CA LEU A 56 -4.18 -13.03 17.73
C LEU A 56 -5.25 -12.24 16.96
N SER A 57 -6.52 -12.43 17.35
CA SER A 57 -7.67 -11.71 16.79
C SER A 57 -7.54 -10.18 16.90
N GLN A 58 -7.08 -9.65 18.04
CA GLN A 58 -6.91 -8.21 18.24
C GLN A 58 -5.78 -7.65 17.38
N THR A 59 -4.68 -8.39 17.23
CA THR A 59 -3.56 -8.01 16.37
C THR A 59 -3.97 -7.99 14.90
N MET A 60 -4.68 -9.03 14.44
CA MET A 60 -5.22 -9.10 13.07
C MET A 60 -6.20 -7.95 12.79
N LYS A 61 -7.09 -7.61 13.73
CA LYS A 61 -7.99 -6.46 13.60
C LYS A 61 -7.22 -5.15 13.42
N LYS A 62 -6.10 -4.97 14.11
CA LYS A 62 -5.26 -3.76 13.95
C LYS A 62 -4.57 -3.73 12.60
N PHE A 63 -4.01 -4.84 12.14
CA PHE A 63 -3.42 -4.90 10.79
C PHE A 63 -4.45 -4.64 9.70
N LEU A 64 -5.65 -5.20 9.85
CA LEU A 64 -6.75 -4.92 8.94
C LEU A 64 -7.14 -3.44 8.98
N LEU A 65 -7.27 -2.83 10.16
CA LEU A 65 -7.58 -1.41 10.29
C LEU A 65 -6.52 -0.53 9.62
N TYR A 66 -5.23 -0.79 9.84
CA TYR A 66 -4.15 -0.02 9.20
C TYR A 66 -4.10 -0.24 7.68
N ALA A 67 -4.24 -1.48 7.22
CA ALA A 67 -4.26 -1.80 5.79
C ALA A 67 -5.46 -1.15 5.08
N THR A 68 -6.65 -1.22 5.68
CA THR A 68 -7.86 -0.59 5.15
C THR A 68 -7.75 0.93 5.20
N THR A 69 -7.23 1.53 6.27
CA THR A 69 -7.09 2.99 6.37
C THR A 69 -6.13 3.53 5.31
N THR A 70 -4.98 2.88 5.12
CA THR A 70 -4.00 3.29 4.12
C THR A 70 -4.51 3.07 2.70
N SER A 71 -5.11 1.92 2.42
CA SER A 71 -5.74 1.64 1.13
C SER A 71 -6.90 2.59 0.81
N ALA A 72 -7.77 2.89 1.78
CA ALA A 72 -8.88 3.84 1.60
C ALA A 72 -8.37 5.26 1.34
N PHE A 73 -7.30 5.66 2.03
CA PHE A 73 -6.64 6.93 1.76
C PHE A 73 -6.08 6.98 0.33
N THR A 74 -5.34 5.96 -0.10
CA THR A 74 -4.83 5.86 -1.48
C THR A 74 -5.98 5.87 -2.47
N PHE A 75 -7.06 5.12 -2.23
CA PHE A 75 -8.25 5.10 -3.07
C PHE A 75 -8.87 6.50 -3.24
N ALA A 76 -8.99 7.26 -2.15
CA ALA A 76 -9.50 8.63 -2.21
C ALA A 76 -8.58 9.55 -3.03
N VAL A 77 -7.27 9.47 -2.81
CA VAL A 77 -6.27 10.24 -3.57
C VAL A 77 -6.31 9.88 -5.06
N MET A 78 -6.34 8.59 -5.40
CA MET A 78 -6.43 8.12 -6.78
C MET A 78 -7.73 8.58 -7.44
N THR A 79 -8.85 8.52 -6.72
CA THR A 79 -10.14 8.99 -7.23
C THR A 79 -10.11 10.49 -7.51
N ILE A 80 -9.46 11.30 -6.67
CA ILE A 80 -9.35 12.75 -6.90
C ILE A 80 -8.45 13.04 -8.12
N LEU A 81 -7.30 12.36 -8.22
CA LEU A 81 -6.32 12.63 -9.27
C LEU A 81 -6.75 12.07 -10.63
N TRP A 82 -7.22 10.83 -10.66
CA TRP A 82 -7.60 10.11 -11.88
C TRP A 82 -9.09 10.15 -12.20
N GLY A 83 -9.97 10.38 -11.21
CA GLY A 83 -11.41 10.48 -11.44
C GLY A 83 -11.78 11.64 -12.36
N ARG A 84 -11.02 12.75 -12.34
CA ARG A 84 -11.20 13.83 -13.32
C ARG A 84 -10.97 13.36 -14.76
N TRP A 85 -10.02 12.44 -14.97
CA TRP A 85 -9.76 11.86 -16.28
C TRP A 85 -10.87 10.90 -16.73
N ALA A 86 -11.62 10.31 -15.80
CA ALA A 86 -12.78 9.49 -16.16
C ALA A 86 -13.88 10.30 -16.87
N ALA A 87 -13.99 11.61 -16.62
CA ALA A 87 -14.95 12.46 -17.32
C ALA A 87 -14.70 12.53 -18.83
N ILE A 88 -13.46 12.31 -19.28
CA ILE A 88 -13.07 12.33 -20.70
C ILE A 88 -13.71 11.17 -21.46
N LEU A 89 -14.06 10.06 -20.78
CA LEU A 89 -14.75 8.91 -21.39
C LEU A 89 -16.12 9.28 -21.98
N PHE A 90 -16.76 10.34 -21.47
CA PHE A 90 -18.05 10.81 -21.94
C PHE A 90 -17.94 11.80 -23.11
N ASN A 91 -16.73 12.21 -23.49
CA ASN A 91 -16.50 13.05 -24.66
C ASN A 91 -16.15 12.18 -25.87
N SER A 92 -17.04 12.20 -26.87
CA SER A 92 -16.91 11.44 -28.12
C SER A 92 -15.78 11.93 -29.04
N ASN A 93 -15.32 13.17 -28.84
CA ASN A 93 -14.30 13.79 -29.69
C ASN A 93 -12.86 13.62 -29.15
N THR A 94 -12.68 12.85 -28.09
CA THR A 94 -11.36 12.63 -27.50
C THR A 94 -10.51 11.71 -28.36
N ASP A 95 -9.30 12.14 -28.69
CA ASP A 95 -8.27 11.27 -29.27
C ASP A 95 -7.53 10.51 -28.15
N TYR A 96 -7.88 9.24 -27.97
CA TYR A 96 -7.29 8.37 -26.95
C TYR A 96 -5.88 7.89 -27.31
N THR A 97 -5.48 7.99 -28.57
CA THR A 97 -4.19 7.49 -29.07
C THR A 97 -3.02 8.34 -28.56
N ASN A 98 -3.25 9.65 -28.47
CA ASN A 98 -2.23 10.63 -28.11
C ASN A 98 -2.27 11.06 -26.62
N LEU A 99 -2.98 10.32 -25.76
CA LEU A 99 -3.06 10.62 -24.32
C LEU A 99 -1.79 10.25 -23.52
N GLY A 100 -0.83 9.57 -24.15
CA GLY A 100 0.41 9.15 -23.48
C GLY A 100 0.21 8.03 -22.44
N ILE A 101 -0.94 7.36 -22.47
CA ILE A 101 -1.24 6.21 -21.61
C ILE A 101 -0.63 4.93 -22.19
N PRO A 102 -0.17 3.98 -21.36
CA PRO A 102 0.29 2.69 -21.84
C PRO A 102 -0.83 1.91 -22.52
N MET A 103 -0.55 1.32 -23.68
CA MET A 103 -1.43 0.37 -24.35
C MET A 103 -1.43 -0.96 -23.59
N ILE A 104 -2.35 -1.11 -22.65
CA ILE A 104 -2.58 -2.37 -21.91
C ILE A 104 -3.41 -3.35 -22.76
N LEU A 105 -4.33 -2.82 -23.55
CA LEU A 105 -5.25 -3.53 -24.44
C LEU A 105 -5.00 -3.09 -25.90
N PHE A 106 -5.55 -3.84 -26.85
CA PHE A 106 -5.41 -3.54 -28.28
C PHE A 106 -6.11 -2.26 -28.73
N ASP A 107 -7.19 -1.86 -28.03
CA ASP A 107 -7.95 -0.66 -28.35
C ASP A 107 -7.55 0.52 -27.43
N PRO A 108 -7.28 1.73 -27.96
CA PRO A 108 -6.87 2.89 -27.16
C PRO A 108 -7.88 3.29 -26.08
N LYS A 109 -9.18 3.22 -26.36
CA LYS A 109 -10.23 3.54 -25.41
C LYS A 109 -10.33 2.46 -24.33
N ALA A 110 -10.24 1.20 -24.72
CA ALA A 110 -10.21 0.09 -23.75
C ALA A 110 -8.96 0.17 -22.84
N SER A 111 -7.80 0.50 -23.40
CA SER A 111 -6.56 0.74 -22.66
C SER A 111 -6.71 1.86 -21.64
N PHE A 112 -7.37 2.95 -22.00
CA PHE A 112 -7.65 4.06 -21.08
C PHE A 112 -8.56 3.65 -19.92
N ILE A 113 -9.63 2.90 -20.20
CA ILE A 113 -10.52 2.37 -19.16
C ILE A 113 -9.73 1.42 -18.24
N GLY A 114 -8.97 0.49 -18.82
CA GLY A 114 -8.13 -0.44 -18.07
C GLY A 114 -7.13 0.29 -17.18
N TRP A 115 -6.52 1.36 -17.69
CA TRP A 115 -5.61 2.22 -16.94
C TRP A 115 -6.29 2.91 -15.76
N LEU A 116 -7.48 3.49 -15.95
CA LEU A 116 -8.26 4.11 -14.87
C LEU A 116 -8.65 3.10 -13.80
N VAL A 117 -9.10 1.91 -14.20
CA VAL A 117 -9.43 0.82 -13.27
C VAL A 117 -8.20 0.40 -12.47
N LEU A 118 -7.05 0.30 -13.15
CA LEU A 118 -5.80 -0.09 -12.54
C LEU A 118 -5.32 0.95 -11.52
N MET A 119 -5.46 2.23 -11.82
CA MET A 119 -5.08 3.32 -10.92
C MET A 119 -6.03 3.47 -9.74
N ILE A 120 -7.34 3.48 -9.99
CA ILE A 120 -8.33 3.83 -8.97
C ILE A 120 -8.66 2.63 -8.09
N PHE A 121 -8.76 1.41 -8.64
CA PHE A 121 -9.25 0.25 -7.89
C PHE A 121 -8.15 -0.77 -7.61
N ILE A 122 -7.42 -1.20 -8.63
CA ILE A 122 -6.46 -2.30 -8.49
C ILE A 122 -5.29 -1.87 -7.60
N SER A 123 -4.74 -0.67 -7.78
CA SER A 123 -3.57 -0.21 -7.02
C SER A 123 -3.85 -0.11 -5.51
N PRO A 124 -4.92 0.57 -5.04
CA PRO A 124 -5.24 0.57 -3.61
C PRO A 124 -5.57 -0.82 -3.05
N PHE A 125 -6.19 -1.69 -3.85
CA PHE A 125 -6.49 -3.06 -3.44
C PHE A 125 -5.21 -3.90 -3.27
N LEU A 126 -4.27 -3.80 -4.20
CA LEU A 126 -2.95 -4.44 -4.08
C LEU A 126 -2.16 -3.89 -2.89
N GLN A 127 -2.26 -2.60 -2.60
CA GLN A 127 -1.67 -2.01 -1.39
C GLN A 127 -2.25 -2.64 -0.11
N LEU A 128 -3.56 -2.87 -0.05
CA LEU A 128 -4.20 -3.56 1.07
C LEU A 128 -3.64 -4.98 1.24
N LEU A 129 -3.61 -5.76 0.16
CA LEU A 129 -3.13 -7.14 0.18
C LEU A 129 -1.66 -7.24 0.60
N THR A 130 -0.80 -6.39 0.03
CA THR A 130 0.63 -6.37 0.34
C THR A 130 0.91 -5.92 1.77
N THR A 131 0.12 -4.99 2.31
CA THR A 131 0.18 -4.58 3.71
C THR A 131 -0.16 -5.73 4.66
N LEU A 132 -1.25 -6.45 4.37
CA LEU A 132 -1.63 -7.63 5.16
C LEU A 132 -0.58 -8.73 5.06
N PHE A 133 -0.13 -9.04 3.85
CA PHE A 133 0.88 -10.05 3.59
C PHE A 133 2.17 -9.77 4.36
N ALA A 134 2.71 -8.55 4.25
CA ALA A 134 3.93 -8.17 4.95
C ALA A 134 3.75 -8.20 6.47
N SER A 135 2.59 -7.80 6.99
CA SER A 135 2.29 -7.87 8.42
C SER A 135 2.33 -9.31 8.94
N ILE A 136 1.70 -10.25 8.19
CA ILE A 136 1.66 -11.67 8.55
C ILE A 136 3.05 -12.30 8.48
N VAL A 137 3.79 -12.10 7.38
CA VAL A 137 5.14 -12.66 7.21
C VAL A 137 6.08 -12.17 8.32
N THR A 138 5.97 -10.90 8.69
CA THR A 138 6.78 -10.31 9.76
C THR A 138 6.44 -10.90 11.11
N MET A 139 5.14 -11.05 11.42
CA MET A 139 4.67 -11.66 12.66
C MET A 139 5.12 -13.13 12.78
N VAL A 140 5.00 -13.93 11.71
CA VAL A 140 5.48 -15.33 11.70
C VAL A 140 7.00 -15.39 11.90
N ARG A 141 7.75 -14.46 11.28
CA ARG A 141 9.20 -14.38 11.45
C ARG A 141 9.59 -14.03 12.88
N GLN A 142 8.85 -13.13 13.54
CA GLN A 142 9.07 -12.78 14.95
C GLN A 142 8.74 -13.95 15.87
N ALA A 143 7.59 -14.60 15.69
CA ALA A 143 7.22 -15.78 16.50
C ALA A 143 8.26 -16.91 16.43
N LYS A 144 8.82 -17.17 15.23
CA LYS A 144 9.91 -18.15 15.04
C LYS A 144 11.23 -17.72 15.67
N TYR A 145 11.47 -16.42 15.82
CA TYR A 145 12.68 -15.90 16.46
C TYR A 145 12.55 -15.99 17.98
N ASP A 146 11.40 -15.59 18.52
CA ASP A 146 11.07 -15.67 19.95
C ASP A 146 11.10 -17.13 20.44
N SER A 147 10.62 -18.10 19.64
CA SER A 147 10.68 -19.53 19.99
C SER A 147 12.08 -20.15 19.96
N LYS A 148 13.08 -19.46 19.38
CA LYS A 148 14.46 -19.93 19.26
C LYS A 148 15.40 -19.33 20.31
N LEU A 149 14.95 -18.29 21.01
CA LEU A 149 15.69 -17.79 22.16
C LEU A 149 15.54 -18.83 23.27
N PRO A 150 16.61 -19.22 23.99
CA PRO A 150 16.44 -19.92 25.25
C PRO A 150 15.49 -19.06 26.09
N MET A 151 14.51 -19.70 26.72
CA MET A 151 13.87 -19.08 27.87
C MET A 151 15.04 -18.79 28.81
N ASP A 152 15.43 -17.53 28.96
CA ASP A 152 16.25 -17.16 30.10
C ASP A 152 15.37 -17.52 31.29
N ASP A 153 15.64 -18.69 31.86
CA ASP A 153 15.09 -19.13 33.13
C ASP A 153 15.52 -18.08 34.16
N GLU A 154 14.69 -17.06 34.34
CA GLU A 154 14.79 -16.12 35.46
C GLU A 154 14.65 -16.93 36.75
N ASN A 155 15.80 -17.23 37.37
CA ASN A 155 15.95 -17.39 38.81
C ASN A 155 15.92 -16.03 39.50
#